data_AF-A0A1Y6BNY8-F1
#
_entry.id   AF-A0A1Y6BNY8-F1
#
_cell.length_a   1.000
_cell.length_b   1.000
_cell.length_c   1.000
_cell.angle_alpha   90.00
_cell.angle_beta   90.00
_cell.angle_gamma   90.00
#
_symmetry.space_group_name_H-M   'P 1'
#
loop_
_entity.id
_entity.type
_entity.pdbx_description
1 polymer ?
#
loop_
_entity_poly.entity_id
_entity_poly.type
_entity_poly.pdbx_seq_one_letter_code
_entity_poly.pdbx_strand_id
1 'polypeptide(L)'
;MNGFKYHILIMIIALAQVVSQPADGRTLAIGVSKYKKGDFRGAEIALVKALKNERKRSTQVRILKFLAISRYMQGKKDLARKNLKKALQIYPNLRVRKKELLDESMYDMYKELKAEVLAAQRPAKVLVKANTNRGFVYRRGKRVGVLGKPFRSKAGVLDIEIRAKGFERKSLRLNVYPKEENVYVVRLSKIDKNSKPKQPVLIIPEEKDLAVEESTRNFSSSPRPGIAPASSQSVLAPAPQAQGYSSQVAVPVPAPQDQIERAQPSGRRQVSSSSRHSKKINILTFFPFGVGQFQNGDNLLGAALGGGQIATLVAYALSVQEADDLYAEASETINRANQEGSLDPDLVREYRDNAQTLIKAEEDKQVVLLTGFGVLWVGGITQAILAASYSSSSSSVSNHSPSSPFALTNQIARETPLQWTILPGKKGFDLALHYRIRF
;
A
#
# COMPACT_ATOMS: atom_id res chain seq x y z
N MET A 1 -23.25 -27.27 -1.05
CA MET A 1 -22.17 -26.73 -0.17
C MET A 1 -21.30 -25.63 -0.81
N ASN A 2 -21.45 -25.28 -2.09
CA ASN A 2 -20.61 -24.24 -2.72
C ASN A 2 -21.02 -22.79 -2.37
N GLY A 3 -22.31 -22.52 -2.10
CA GLY A 3 -22.80 -21.17 -1.79
C GLY A 3 -22.27 -20.56 -0.48
N PHE A 4 -21.92 -21.37 0.51
CA PHE A 4 -21.42 -20.89 1.80
C PHE A 4 -19.98 -20.35 1.72
N LYS A 5 -19.15 -20.96 0.85
CA LYS A 5 -17.79 -20.47 0.58
C LYS A 5 -17.81 -19.09 -0.08
N TYR A 6 -18.73 -18.86 -1.01
CA TYR A 6 -18.88 -17.55 -1.67
C TYR A 6 -19.36 -16.47 -0.69
N HIS A 7 -20.27 -16.77 0.24
CA HIS A 7 -20.72 -15.78 1.20
C HIS A 7 -19.65 -15.37 2.22
N ILE A 8 -18.86 -16.32 2.73
CA ILE A 8 -17.72 -15.99 3.61
C ILE A 8 -16.66 -15.19 2.86
N LEU A 9 -16.37 -15.55 1.61
CA LEU A 9 -15.43 -14.80 0.78
C LEU A 9 -15.91 -13.37 0.52
N ILE A 10 -17.21 -13.18 0.20
CA ILE A 10 -17.81 -11.85 0.00
C ILE A 10 -17.76 -11.02 1.30
N MET A 11 -18.01 -11.62 2.46
CA MET A 11 -17.91 -10.92 3.74
C MET A 11 -16.46 -10.53 4.08
N ILE A 12 -15.49 -11.42 3.87
CA ILE A 12 -14.07 -11.12 4.12
C ILE A 12 -13.57 -10.04 3.15
N ILE A 13 -13.98 -10.07 1.88
CA ILE A 13 -13.67 -9.02 0.90
C ILE A 13 -14.32 -7.69 1.33
N ALA A 14 -15.58 -7.71 1.77
CA ALA A 14 -16.27 -6.49 2.23
C ALA A 14 -15.62 -5.91 3.50
N LEU A 15 -15.17 -6.75 4.44
CA LEU A 15 -14.52 -6.32 5.68
C LEU A 15 -13.08 -5.81 5.44
N ALA A 16 -12.32 -6.47 4.54
CA ALA A 16 -10.98 -6.05 4.15
C ALA A 16 -10.97 -4.71 3.39
N GLN A 17 -12.08 -4.33 2.72
CA GLN A 17 -12.19 -3.00 2.10
C GLN A 17 -12.37 -1.87 3.12
N VAL A 18 -12.85 -2.15 4.33
CA VAL A 18 -13.14 -1.14 5.36
C VAL A 18 -11.89 -0.77 6.17
N VAL A 19 -10.92 -1.67 6.32
CA VAL A 19 -9.76 -1.46 7.20
C VAL A 19 -8.47 -1.35 6.37
N SER A 20 -7.73 -0.25 6.53
CA SER A 20 -6.36 -0.03 6.02
C SER A 20 -6.19 0.22 4.52
N GLN A 21 -6.55 1.42 4.08
CA GLN A 21 -5.69 2.17 3.15
C GLN A 21 -5.45 3.58 3.70
N PRO A 22 -4.25 4.16 3.54
CA PRO A 22 -4.03 5.57 3.87
C PRO A 22 -5.11 6.40 3.17
N ALA A 23 -5.72 7.33 3.90
CA ALA A 23 -6.92 8.07 3.48
C ALA A 23 -6.80 8.74 2.09
N ASP A 24 -5.57 8.97 1.64
CA ASP A 24 -5.23 9.61 0.38
C ASP A 24 -5.64 8.76 -0.85
N GLY A 25 -5.48 7.43 -0.81
CA GLY A 25 -5.78 6.55 -1.94
C GLY A 25 -7.28 6.32 -2.20
N ARG A 26 -8.10 6.34 -1.14
CA ARG A 26 -9.55 6.07 -1.23
C ARG A 26 -10.29 7.12 -2.06
N THR A 27 -9.86 8.37 -1.99
CA THR A 27 -10.57 9.47 -2.68
C THR A 27 -10.42 9.41 -4.20
N LEU A 28 -9.24 9.02 -4.71
CA LEU A 28 -9.04 8.76 -6.15
C LEU A 28 -9.90 7.57 -6.61
N ALA A 29 -9.89 6.46 -5.87
CA ALA A 29 -10.65 5.27 -6.24
C ALA A 29 -12.16 5.54 -6.34
N ILE A 30 -12.72 6.31 -5.41
CA ILE A 30 -14.13 6.75 -5.46
C ILE A 30 -14.39 7.59 -6.72
N GLY A 31 -13.52 8.55 -7.04
CA GLY A 31 -13.66 9.38 -8.23
C GLY A 31 -13.61 8.57 -9.53
N VAL A 32 -12.67 7.63 -9.63
CA VAL A 32 -12.54 6.73 -10.80
C VAL A 32 -13.73 5.78 -10.90
N SER A 33 -14.24 5.26 -9.77
CA SER A 33 -15.43 4.41 -9.76
C SER A 33 -16.66 5.15 -10.30
N LYS A 34 -16.88 6.40 -9.84
CA LYS A 34 -17.99 7.23 -10.36
C LYS A 34 -17.84 7.55 -11.84
N TYR A 35 -16.61 7.85 -12.29
CA TYR A 35 -16.31 8.04 -13.71
C TYR A 35 -16.69 6.80 -14.54
N LYS A 36 -16.29 5.60 -14.11
CA LYS A 36 -16.62 4.34 -14.80
C LYS A 36 -18.13 4.07 -14.85
N LYS A 37 -18.90 4.57 -13.87
CA LYS A 37 -20.36 4.47 -13.84
C LYS A 37 -21.08 5.52 -14.69
N GLY A 38 -20.35 6.42 -15.35
CA GLY A 38 -20.93 7.54 -16.10
C GLY A 38 -21.40 8.72 -15.23
N ASP A 39 -21.21 8.65 -13.90
CA ASP A 39 -21.51 9.77 -12.99
C ASP A 39 -20.37 10.79 -13.01
N PHE A 40 -20.27 11.55 -14.11
CA PHE A 40 -19.19 12.52 -14.32
C PHE A 40 -19.23 13.67 -13.30
N ARG A 41 -20.43 14.08 -12.87
CA ARG A 41 -20.62 15.15 -11.87
C ARG A 41 -20.14 14.69 -10.50
N GLY A 42 -20.53 13.49 -10.06
CA GLY A 42 -20.06 12.93 -8.81
C GLY A 42 -18.56 12.58 -8.85
N ALA A 43 -18.04 12.15 -9.99
CA ALA A 43 -16.61 11.94 -10.21
C ALA A 43 -15.83 13.25 -10.05
N GLU A 44 -16.29 14.36 -10.65
CA GLU A 44 -15.68 15.67 -10.50
C GLU A 44 -15.58 16.09 -9.02
N ILE A 45 -16.66 15.99 -8.25
CA ILE A 45 -16.68 16.36 -6.83
C ILE A 45 -15.66 15.53 -6.03
N ALA A 46 -15.65 14.21 -6.25
CA ALA A 46 -14.73 13.31 -5.56
C ALA A 46 -13.26 13.58 -5.93
N LEU A 47 -12.97 13.79 -7.21
CA LEU A 47 -11.63 14.06 -7.72
C LEU A 47 -11.09 15.43 -7.29
N VAL A 48 -11.94 16.46 -7.22
CA VAL A 48 -11.53 17.77 -6.67
C VAL A 48 -11.17 17.65 -5.19
N LYS A 49 -11.96 16.90 -4.42
CA LYS A 49 -11.65 16.61 -3.01
C LYS A 49 -10.33 15.84 -2.88
N ALA A 50 -10.12 14.82 -3.73
CA ALA A 50 -8.86 14.07 -3.78
C ALA A 50 -7.66 14.97 -4.09
N LEU A 51 -7.80 15.86 -5.08
CA LEU A 51 -6.71 16.75 -5.50
C LEU A 51 -6.25 17.71 -4.39
N LYS A 52 -7.16 18.14 -3.50
CA LYS A 52 -6.83 19.03 -2.37
C LYS A 52 -5.95 18.35 -1.32
N ASN A 53 -6.11 17.04 -1.15
CA ASN A 53 -5.41 16.28 -0.10
C ASN A 53 -4.14 15.59 -0.62
N GLU A 54 -4.05 15.35 -1.92
CA GLU A 54 -2.97 14.58 -2.52
C GLU A 54 -1.65 15.37 -2.64
N ARG A 55 -0.58 14.85 -2.03
CA ARG A 55 0.77 15.44 -2.07
C ARG A 55 1.65 14.84 -3.18
N LYS A 56 1.40 13.60 -3.58
CA LYS A 56 2.24 12.89 -4.54
C LYS A 56 1.96 13.38 -5.96
N ARG A 57 2.97 13.99 -6.61
CA ARG A 57 2.88 14.50 -7.99
C ARG A 57 2.31 13.48 -8.99
N SER A 58 2.69 12.20 -8.87
CA SER A 58 2.19 11.14 -9.75
C SER A 58 0.68 10.93 -9.62
N THR A 59 0.15 10.97 -8.39
CA THR A 59 -1.27 10.78 -8.14
C THR A 59 -2.07 12.03 -8.53
N GLN A 60 -1.53 13.22 -8.29
CA GLN A 60 -2.11 14.48 -8.79
C GLN A 60 -2.31 14.46 -10.32
N VAL A 61 -1.34 13.94 -11.07
CA VAL A 61 -1.45 13.79 -12.54
C VAL A 61 -2.59 12.85 -12.91
N ARG A 62 -2.74 11.71 -12.22
CA ARG A 62 -3.85 10.77 -12.44
C ARG A 62 -5.20 11.43 -12.13
N ILE A 63 -5.31 12.14 -11.00
CA ILE A 63 -6.52 12.88 -10.62
C ILE A 63 -6.86 13.94 -11.67
N LEU A 64 -5.89 14.76 -12.08
CA LEU A 64 -6.09 15.79 -13.11
C LEU A 64 -6.50 15.20 -14.46
N LYS A 65 -5.96 14.02 -14.84
CA LYS A 65 -6.37 13.28 -16.05
C LYS A 65 -7.86 12.96 -15.98
N PHE A 66 -8.31 12.24 -14.94
CA PHE A 66 -9.72 11.86 -14.80
C PHE A 66 -10.66 13.06 -14.62
N LEU A 67 -10.19 14.11 -13.95
CA LEU A 67 -10.95 15.34 -13.77
C LEU A 67 -11.12 16.09 -15.10
N ALA A 68 -10.11 16.09 -15.96
CA ALA A 68 -10.22 16.65 -17.30
C ALA A 68 -11.24 15.87 -18.15
N ILE A 69 -11.17 14.52 -18.13
CA ILE A 69 -12.12 13.67 -18.87
C ILE A 69 -13.55 13.90 -18.37
N SER A 70 -13.76 13.86 -17.05
CA SER A 70 -15.09 14.05 -16.45
C SER A 70 -15.69 15.43 -16.76
N ARG A 71 -14.87 16.48 -16.82
CA ARG A 71 -15.33 17.83 -17.21
C ARG A 71 -15.63 17.94 -18.69
N TYR A 72 -14.84 17.28 -19.53
CA TYR A 72 -15.08 17.23 -20.97
C TYR A 72 -16.45 16.60 -21.26
N MET A 73 -16.75 15.46 -20.62
CA MET A 73 -18.03 14.77 -20.74
C MET A 73 -19.24 15.58 -20.23
N GLN A 74 -19.01 16.56 -19.35
CA GLN A 74 -20.04 17.50 -18.89
C GLN A 74 -20.19 18.74 -19.81
N GLY A 75 -19.50 18.78 -20.95
CA GLY A 75 -19.48 19.95 -21.85
C GLY A 75 -18.58 21.11 -21.38
N LYS A 76 -17.88 20.97 -20.24
CA LYS A 76 -16.99 22.00 -19.67
C LYS A 76 -15.59 21.96 -20.32
N LYS A 77 -15.52 22.17 -21.64
CA LYS A 77 -14.30 22.00 -22.46
C LYS A 77 -13.12 22.86 -21.97
N ASP A 78 -13.35 24.10 -21.55
CA ASP A 78 -12.28 24.99 -21.08
C ASP A 78 -11.65 24.52 -19.78
N LEU A 79 -12.46 24.03 -18.83
CA LEU A 79 -11.96 23.49 -17.57
C LEU A 79 -11.23 22.17 -17.77
N ALA A 80 -11.69 21.34 -18.71
CA ALA A 80 -10.99 20.13 -19.14
C ALA A 80 -9.62 20.47 -19.72
N ARG A 81 -9.56 21.44 -20.66
CA ARG A 81 -8.32 21.94 -21.28
C ARG A 81 -7.33 22.43 -20.22
N LYS A 82 -7.78 23.25 -19.26
CA LYS A 82 -6.96 23.77 -18.15
C LYS A 82 -6.38 22.65 -17.29
N ASN A 83 -7.19 21.66 -16.89
CA ASN A 83 -6.73 20.55 -16.06
C ASN A 83 -5.74 19.64 -16.80
N LEU A 84 -6.00 19.34 -18.07
CA LEU A 84 -5.14 18.49 -18.87
C LEU A 84 -3.80 19.18 -19.16
N LYS A 85 -3.82 20.49 -19.43
CA LYS A 85 -2.60 21.32 -19.54
C LYS A 85 -1.79 21.28 -18.24
N LYS A 86 -2.44 21.40 -17.07
CA LYS A 86 -1.78 21.27 -15.76
C LYS A 86 -1.17 19.87 -15.57
N ALA A 87 -1.88 18.81 -15.96
CA ALA A 87 -1.36 17.44 -15.89
C ALA A 87 -0.12 17.25 -16.78
N LEU A 88 -0.14 17.77 -18.01
CA LEU A 88 0.98 17.73 -18.96
C LEU A 88 2.18 18.58 -18.51
N GLN A 89 1.93 19.68 -17.79
CA GLN A 89 3.01 20.49 -17.20
C GLN A 89 3.74 19.74 -16.07
N ILE A 90 3.02 18.94 -15.27
CA ILE A 90 3.60 18.12 -14.20
C ILE A 90 4.29 16.89 -14.79
N TYR A 91 3.65 16.23 -15.77
CA TYR A 91 4.16 15.01 -16.39
C TYR A 91 4.00 15.07 -17.93
N PRO A 92 5.03 15.56 -18.65
CA PRO A 92 4.95 15.75 -20.12
C PRO A 92 4.76 14.45 -20.91
N ASN A 93 5.16 13.33 -20.32
CA ASN A 93 5.01 11.99 -20.90
C ASN A 93 3.64 11.36 -20.63
N LEU A 94 2.69 12.11 -20.05
CA LEU A 94 1.33 11.63 -19.83
C LEU A 94 0.78 11.04 -21.13
N ARG A 95 0.17 9.86 -21.00
CA ARG A 95 -0.51 9.16 -22.08
C ARG A 95 -2.00 9.12 -21.75
N VAL A 96 -2.81 9.63 -22.66
CA VAL A 96 -4.26 9.42 -22.68
C VAL A 96 -4.52 8.43 -23.81
N ARG A 97 -5.13 7.28 -23.51
CA ARG A 97 -5.44 6.25 -24.52
C ARG A 97 -6.84 6.49 -25.08
N LYS A 98 -7.06 6.25 -26.38
CA LYS A 98 -8.40 6.39 -27.00
C LYS A 98 -9.45 5.55 -26.26
N LYS A 99 -9.13 4.31 -25.90
CA LYS A 99 -10.01 3.40 -25.13
C LYS A 99 -10.39 3.88 -23.73
N GLU A 100 -9.67 4.86 -23.17
CA GLU A 100 -10.04 5.44 -21.87
C GLU A 100 -11.10 6.53 -22.02
N LEU A 101 -11.34 7.03 -23.23
CA LEU A 101 -12.20 8.16 -23.55
C LEU A 101 -13.53 7.64 -24.10
N LEU A 102 -14.62 8.25 -23.65
CA LEU A 102 -15.96 7.99 -24.19
C LEU A 102 -16.24 8.81 -25.46
N ASP A 103 -15.53 9.92 -25.63
CA ASP A 103 -15.61 10.79 -26.81
C ASP A 103 -14.20 10.94 -27.41
N GLU A 104 -14.04 10.47 -28.65
CA GLU A 104 -12.75 10.52 -29.36
C GLU A 104 -12.27 11.95 -29.63
N SER A 105 -13.16 12.94 -29.73
CA SER A 105 -12.78 14.33 -29.98
C SER A 105 -11.93 14.92 -28.84
N MET A 106 -12.04 14.37 -27.62
CA MET A 106 -11.14 14.73 -26.51
C MET A 106 -9.69 14.36 -26.81
N TYR A 107 -9.46 13.30 -27.59
CA TYR A 107 -8.11 12.85 -27.95
C TYR A 107 -7.37 13.86 -28.81
N ASP A 108 -8.08 14.55 -29.71
CA ASP A 108 -7.50 15.59 -30.55
C ASP A 108 -7.13 16.83 -29.73
N MET A 109 -8.01 17.26 -28.81
CA MET A 109 -7.68 18.30 -27.82
C MET A 109 -6.43 17.93 -27.00
N TYR A 110 -6.31 16.67 -26.59
CA TYR A 110 -5.14 16.19 -25.86
C TYR A 110 -3.86 16.27 -26.72
N LYS A 111 -3.91 15.88 -27.99
CA LYS A 111 -2.77 15.97 -28.93
C LYS A 111 -2.32 17.41 -29.12
N GLU A 112 -3.26 18.32 -29.38
CA GLU A 112 -2.98 19.74 -29.53
C GLU A 112 -2.32 20.32 -28.27
N LEU A 113 -2.91 20.08 -27.10
CA LEU A 113 -2.35 20.53 -25.82
C LEU A 113 -0.98 19.95 -25.55
N LYS A 114 -0.76 18.69 -25.90
CA LYS A 114 0.55 18.06 -25.74
C LYS A 114 1.58 18.72 -26.63
N ALA A 115 1.25 19.01 -27.88
CA ALA A 115 2.13 19.75 -28.79
C ALA A 115 2.41 21.17 -28.25
N GLU A 116 1.37 21.89 -27.81
CA GLU A 116 1.46 23.24 -27.23
C GLU A 116 2.38 23.25 -26.00
N VAL A 117 2.17 22.34 -25.05
CA VAL A 117 2.97 22.24 -23.81
C VAL A 117 4.42 21.84 -24.11
N LEU A 118 4.64 20.92 -25.06
CA LEU A 118 6.00 20.52 -25.46
C LEU A 118 6.73 21.64 -26.21
N ALA A 119 6.02 22.46 -27.00
CA ALA A 119 6.59 23.62 -27.68
C ALA A 119 6.95 24.74 -26.69
N ALA A 120 6.11 24.97 -25.67
CA ALA A 120 6.34 25.98 -24.64
C ALA A 120 7.42 25.59 -23.61
N GLN A 121 7.85 24.33 -23.59
CA GLN A 121 8.86 23.86 -22.64
C GLN A 121 10.25 24.36 -23.00
N ARG A 122 10.84 25.14 -22.08
CA ARG A 122 12.27 25.45 -22.13
C ARG A 122 13.09 24.16 -22.08
N PRO A 123 14.23 24.10 -22.79
CA PRO A 123 15.10 22.93 -22.73
C PRO A 123 15.55 22.68 -21.29
N ALA A 124 15.39 21.45 -20.82
CA ALA A 124 15.85 20.98 -19.53
C ALA A 124 17.37 20.75 -19.56
N LYS A 125 18.03 20.98 -18.42
CA LYS A 125 19.43 20.62 -18.23
C LYS A 125 19.51 19.16 -17.80
N VAL A 126 20.31 18.37 -18.51
CA VAL A 126 20.54 16.95 -18.26
C VAL A 126 22.01 16.75 -17.96
N LEU A 127 22.31 16.13 -16.82
CA LEU A 127 23.66 15.77 -16.39
C LEU A 127 23.76 14.26 -16.25
N VAL A 128 24.59 13.63 -17.09
CA VAL A 128 24.86 12.19 -17.01
C VAL A 128 26.24 12.00 -16.40
N LYS A 129 26.27 11.43 -15.20
CA LYS A 129 27.49 11.04 -14.47
C LYS A 129 27.76 9.56 -14.69
N ALA A 130 29.03 9.20 -14.81
CA ALA A 130 29.45 7.80 -14.85
C ALA A 130 30.71 7.58 -14.00
N ASN A 131 31.12 6.32 -13.87
CA ASN A 131 32.41 5.92 -13.27
C ASN A 131 33.63 6.32 -14.12
N THR A 132 33.45 7.12 -15.17
CA THR A 132 34.50 7.70 -16.01
C THR A 132 34.06 9.07 -16.51
N ASN A 133 35.01 10.00 -16.58
CA ASN A 133 34.81 11.34 -17.15
C ASN A 133 35.18 11.39 -18.65
N ARG A 134 35.71 10.29 -19.20
CA ARG A 134 36.21 10.19 -20.59
C ARG A 134 35.19 9.52 -21.50
N GLY A 135 34.01 10.11 -21.63
CA GLY A 135 32.98 9.61 -22.53
C GLY A 135 32.00 10.68 -23.01
N PHE A 136 31.18 10.28 -23.97
CA PHE A 136 30.22 11.14 -24.64
C PHE A 136 28.83 10.53 -24.60
N VAL A 137 27.83 11.40 -24.60
CA VAL A 137 26.42 11.03 -24.69
C VAL A 137 25.96 11.25 -26.13
N TYR A 138 25.37 10.21 -26.72
CA TYR A 138 24.83 10.22 -28.08
C TYR A 138 23.31 10.08 -28.02
N ARG A 139 22.62 10.71 -28.97
CA ARG A 139 21.19 10.54 -29.21
C ARG A 139 21.00 10.30 -30.70
N ARG A 140 20.46 9.13 -31.06
CA ARG A 140 20.29 8.72 -32.47
C ARG A 140 21.59 8.87 -33.27
N GLY A 141 22.70 8.37 -32.72
CA GLY A 141 24.03 8.46 -33.32
C GLY A 141 24.70 9.86 -33.29
N LYS A 142 23.97 10.94 -32.97
CA LYS A 142 24.54 12.30 -32.88
C LYS A 142 25.03 12.58 -31.46
N ARG A 143 26.24 13.14 -31.32
CA ARG A 143 26.80 13.54 -30.03
C ARG A 143 26.00 14.74 -29.47
N VAL A 144 25.42 14.57 -28.29
CA VAL A 144 24.61 15.61 -27.60
C VAL A 144 25.25 16.15 -26.33
N GLY A 145 26.25 15.46 -25.77
CA GLY A 145 26.89 15.90 -24.53
C GLY A 145 28.19 15.17 -24.21
N VAL A 146 28.84 15.62 -23.14
CA VAL A 146 30.04 15.01 -22.55
C VAL A 146 29.66 14.49 -21.16
N LEU A 147 30.15 13.30 -20.78
CA LEU A 147 29.90 12.77 -19.44
C LEU A 147 30.42 13.74 -18.37
N GLY A 148 29.64 13.91 -17.30
CA GLY A 148 29.96 14.84 -16.21
C GLY A 148 29.70 16.33 -16.52
N LYS A 149 29.27 16.69 -17.74
CA LYS A 149 28.87 18.06 -18.08
C LYS A 149 27.37 18.12 -18.42
N PRO A 150 26.65 19.16 -17.98
CA PRO A 150 25.24 19.30 -18.31
C PRO A 150 25.07 19.65 -19.79
N PHE A 151 24.06 19.08 -20.44
CA PHE A 151 23.63 19.45 -21.79
C PHE A 151 22.13 19.78 -21.80
N ARG A 152 21.68 20.50 -22.83
CA ARG A 152 20.28 20.92 -22.96
C ARG A 152 19.52 19.89 -23.81
N SER A 153 18.36 19.44 -23.32
CA SER A 153 17.46 18.56 -24.06
C SER A 153 16.00 18.98 -23.87
N LYS A 154 15.14 18.64 -24.83
CA LYS A 154 13.68 18.71 -24.63
C LYS A 154 13.28 17.78 -23.48
N ALA A 155 12.30 18.19 -22.68
CA ALA A 155 11.77 17.32 -21.64
C ALA A 155 11.01 16.13 -22.26
N GLY A 156 10.85 15.06 -21.48
CA GLY A 156 10.22 13.81 -21.90
C GLY A 156 11.18 12.62 -21.84
N VAL A 157 10.83 11.51 -22.51
CA VAL A 157 11.69 10.32 -22.60
C VAL A 157 12.83 10.60 -23.59
N LEU A 158 14.07 10.41 -23.12
CA LEU A 158 15.28 10.59 -23.88
C LEU A 158 16.01 9.25 -24.01
N ASP A 159 15.95 8.66 -25.20
CA ASP A 159 16.79 7.50 -25.54
C ASP A 159 18.21 8.00 -25.86
N ILE A 160 19.18 7.63 -25.03
CA ILE A 160 20.59 7.97 -25.19
C ILE A 160 21.46 6.72 -25.27
N GLU A 161 22.63 6.89 -25.88
CA GLU A 161 23.70 5.91 -25.87
C GLU A 161 24.95 6.55 -25.26
N ILE A 162 25.56 5.89 -24.28
CA ILE A 162 26.80 6.33 -23.65
C ILE A 162 27.96 5.55 -24.26
N ARG A 163 28.96 6.27 -24.75
CA ARG A 163 30.21 5.68 -25.26
C ARG A 163 31.41 6.27 -24.53
N ALA A 164 32.26 5.41 -23.98
CA ALA A 164 33.51 5.79 -23.33
C ALA A 164 34.63 4.83 -23.76
N LYS A 165 35.85 5.33 -23.93
CA LYS A 165 36.98 4.51 -24.36
C LYS A 165 37.33 3.48 -23.28
N GLY A 166 37.38 2.20 -23.63
CA GLY A 166 37.65 1.09 -22.71
C GLY A 166 36.43 0.59 -21.93
N PHE A 167 35.23 1.07 -22.26
CA PHE A 167 33.97 0.65 -21.64
C PHE A 167 32.96 0.18 -22.69
N GLU A 168 32.07 -0.73 -22.29
CA GLU A 168 30.96 -1.19 -23.12
C GLU A 168 29.98 -0.06 -23.43
N ARG A 169 29.38 -0.10 -24.62
CA ARG A 169 28.34 0.84 -25.01
C ARG A 169 27.07 0.54 -24.20
N LYS A 170 26.42 1.58 -23.68
CA LYS A 170 25.21 1.41 -22.87
C LYS A 170 24.08 2.31 -23.38
N SER A 171 22.97 1.69 -23.76
CA SER A 171 21.74 2.37 -24.17
C SER A 171 20.81 2.54 -22.97
N LEU A 172 20.23 3.73 -22.80
CA LEU A 172 19.39 4.09 -21.67
C LEU A 172 18.18 4.92 -22.12
N ARG A 173 17.04 4.71 -21.45
CA ARG A 173 15.85 5.59 -21.57
C ARG A 173 15.75 6.46 -20.32
N LEU A 174 15.97 7.76 -20.47
CA LEU A 174 15.95 8.72 -19.36
C LEU A 174 14.63 9.52 -19.34
N ASN A 175 14.02 9.70 -18.18
CA ASN A 175 12.83 10.55 -18.02
C ASN A 175 13.24 11.97 -17.61
N VAL A 176 13.30 12.89 -18.57
CA VAL A 176 13.74 14.28 -18.37
C VAL A 176 12.56 15.16 -17.98
N TYR A 177 12.64 15.80 -16.82
CA TYR A 177 11.62 16.72 -16.30
C TYR A 177 11.95 18.19 -16.63
N PRO A 178 10.94 19.03 -16.94
CA PRO A 178 11.15 20.44 -17.27
C PRO A 178 11.56 21.24 -16.02
N LYS A 179 12.30 22.33 -16.22
CA LYS A 179 12.73 23.31 -15.18
C LYS A 179 13.60 22.77 -14.04
N GLU A 180 13.93 21.49 -14.04
CA GLU A 180 14.80 20.84 -13.06
C GLU A 180 16.13 20.44 -13.72
N GLU A 181 17.21 20.39 -12.94
CA GLU A 181 18.44 19.74 -13.37
C GLU A 181 18.30 18.24 -13.19
N ASN A 182 18.30 17.50 -14.30
CA ASN A 182 18.08 16.06 -14.29
C ASN A 182 19.44 15.35 -14.20
N VAL A 183 19.74 14.78 -13.03
CA VAL A 183 21.02 14.10 -12.77
C VAL A 183 20.83 12.58 -12.82
N TYR A 184 21.58 11.91 -13.69
CA TYR A 184 21.57 10.45 -13.81
C TYR A 184 22.95 9.89 -13.55
N VAL A 185 23.05 8.86 -12.73
CA VAL A 185 24.31 8.16 -12.42
C VAL A 185 24.28 6.80 -13.09
N VAL A 186 25.25 6.54 -13.96
CA VAL A 186 25.34 5.31 -14.76
C VAL A 186 26.65 4.61 -14.48
N ARG A 187 26.61 3.33 -14.11
CA ARG A 187 27.80 2.48 -14.07
C ARG A 187 28.01 1.83 -15.44
N LEU A 188 29.19 2.04 -16.02
CA LEU A 188 29.64 1.39 -17.25
C LEU A 188 30.58 0.23 -16.91
N SER A 189 30.46 -0.87 -17.64
CA SER A 189 31.33 -2.04 -17.56
C SER A 189 32.58 -1.82 -18.41
N LYS A 190 33.76 -2.22 -17.92
CA LYS A 190 34.98 -2.18 -18.73
C LYS A 190 34.91 -3.27 -19.80
N ILE A 191 35.42 -3.00 -20.99
CA ILE A 191 35.59 -4.04 -22.01
C ILE A 191 36.72 -4.95 -21.54
N ASP A 192 36.42 -6.22 -21.33
CA ASP A 192 37.43 -7.20 -21.00
C ASP A 192 38.20 -7.55 -22.28
N LYS A 193 39.47 -7.17 -22.37
CA LYS A 193 40.30 -7.38 -23.58
C LYS A 193 40.49 -8.85 -23.90
N ASN A 194 40.32 -9.73 -22.90
CA ASN A 194 40.47 -11.17 -23.04
C ASN A 194 39.13 -11.86 -23.36
N SER A 195 38.00 -11.14 -23.31
CA SER A 195 36.75 -11.67 -23.83
C SER A 195 36.85 -11.71 -25.36
N LYS A 196 36.94 -12.92 -25.92
CA LYS A 196 36.78 -13.11 -27.38
C LYS A 196 35.54 -12.32 -27.81
N PRO A 197 35.59 -11.56 -28.92
CA PRO A 197 34.43 -10.84 -29.40
C PRO A 197 33.31 -11.87 -29.54
N LYS A 198 32.34 -11.84 -28.62
CA LYS A 198 31.10 -12.56 -28.82
C LYS A 198 30.59 -12.02 -30.14
N GLN A 199 30.52 -12.89 -31.15
CA GLN A 199 29.75 -12.59 -32.36
C GLN A 199 28.43 -11.97 -31.90
N PRO A 200 27.80 -11.06 -32.67
CA PRO A 200 26.46 -10.58 -32.32
C PRO A 200 25.55 -11.81 -32.24
N VAL A 201 25.42 -12.35 -31.02
CA VAL A 201 24.49 -13.40 -30.69
C VAL A 201 23.16 -12.71 -30.88
N LEU A 202 22.38 -13.21 -31.84
CA LEU A 202 20.95 -12.96 -31.84
C LEU A 202 20.46 -13.52 -30.50
N ILE A 203 20.28 -12.65 -29.51
CA ILE A 203 19.82 -13.04 -28.18
C ILE A 203 18.34 -13.37 -28.36
N ILE A 204 18.06 -14.63 -28.67
CA ILE A 204 16.87 -15.32 -28.19
C ILE A 204 17.22 -15.71 -26.75
N PRO A 205 16.47 -15.29 -25.72
CA PRO A 205 16.77 -15.66 -24.36
C PRO A 205 16.49 -17.16 -24.19
N GLU A 206 17.56 -17.94 -23.99
CA GLU A 206 17.45 -19.31 -23.52
C GLU A 206 17.64 -19.31 -22.00
N GLU A 207 16.60 -19.78 -21.33
CA GLU A 207 16.46 -20.02 -19.91
C GLU A 207 17.58 -20.95 -19.41
N LYS A 208 18.28 -20.57 -18.34
CA LYS A 208 18.99 -21.54 -17.51
C LYS A 208 19.05 -21.10 -16.06
N ASP A 209 18.39 -21.90 -15.26
CA ASP A 209 18.53 -22.00 -13.81
C ASP A 209 19.99 -21.89 -13.37
N LEU A 210 20.25 -21.14 -12.30
CA LEU A 210 20.77 -21.68 -11.04
C LEU A 210 21.21 -20.58 -10.07
N ALA A 211 20.83 -20.81 -8.81
CA ALA A 211 21.59 -20.55 -7.59
C ALA A 211 22.04 -19.11 -7.28
N VAL A 212 21.34 -18.52 -6.31
CA VAL A 212 21.73 -17.33 -5.56
C VAL A 212 22.78 -17.71 -4.53
N GLU A 213 24.03 -17.28 -4.73
CA GLU A 213 25.01 -17.13 -3.65
C GLU A 213 24.91 -15.72 -3.06
N GLU A 214 24.50 -15.65 -1.80
CA GLU A 214 24.56 -14.47 -0.95
C GLU A 214 26.00 -14.15 -0.54
N SER A 215 26.45 -12.92 -0.82
CA SER A 215 27.62 -12.34 -0.14
C SER A 215 27.22 -11.04 0.54
N THR A 216 27.02 -11.17 1.85
CA THR A 216 26.88 -10.11 2.84
C THR A 216 28.10 -9.20 2.89
N ARG A 217 27.90 -7.87 2.89
CA ARG A 217 28.86 -6.94 3.47
C ARG A 217 28.19 -5.99 4.47
N ASN A 218 28.64 -6.19 5.70
CA ASN A 218 28.47 -5.40 6.91
C ASN A 218 28.60 -3.89 6.69
N PHE A 219 27.65 -3.13 7.24
CA PHE A 219 27.92 -1.75 7.66
C PHE A 219 27.51 -1.58 9.13
N SER A 220 28.56 -1.44 9.94
CA SER A 220 28.57 -1.01 11.33
C SER A 220 28.17 0.46 11.41
N SER A 221 27.22 0.79 12.29
CA SER A 221 26.82 2.15 12.62
C SER A 221 27.16 2.47 14.07
N SER A 222 28.20 3.29 14.28
CA SER A 222 28.42 4.00 15.55
C SER A 222 27.78 5.39 15.51
N PRO A 223 27.30 5.92 16.64
CA PRO A 223 26.52 7.14 16.70
C PRO A 223 27.40 8.39 16.81
N ARG A 224 26.94 9.52 16.26
CA ARG A 224 27.47 10.86 16.56
C ARG A 224 26.36 11.79 17.07
N PRO A 225 26.68 12.72 17.98
CA PRO A 225 25.72 13.47 18.78
C PRO A 225 25.32 14.83 18.18
N GLY A 226 24.11 15.26 18.53
CA GLY A 226 23.76 16.61 18.96
C GLY A 226 23.96 17.78 17.99
N ILE A 227 22.87 18.22 17.37
CA ILE A 227 22.68 19.64 16.98
C ILE A 227 21.24 20.05 17.31
N ALA A 228 21.11 21.06 18.16
CA ALA A 228 19.85 21.66 18.59
C ALA A 228 19.15 22.42 17.46
N PRO A 229 17.81 22.46 17.40
CA PRO A 229 17.09 23.37 16.52
C PRO A 229 16.91 24.74 17.19
N ALA A 230 17.43 25.75 16.52
CA ALA A 230 17.18 27.16 16.81
C ALA A 230 15.72 27.53 16.51
N SER A 231 15.18 28.33 17.41
CA SER A 231 13.92 29.05 17.40
C SER A 231 13.77 29.98 16.19
N SER A 232 12.58 30.02 15.58
CA SER A 232 12.14 31.13 14.73
C SER A 232 10.61 31.20 14.67
N GLN A 233 10.09 32.04 15.56
CA GLN A 233 9.07 33.08 15.36
C GLN A 233 7.82 32.75 14.52
N SER A 234 6.72 32.55 15.27
CA SER A 234 5.34 32.71 14.83
C SER A 234 5.03 34.18 14.51
N VAL A 235 4.56 34.46 13.29
CA VAL A 235 3.89 35.72 12.96
C VAL A 235 2.39 35.44 12.88
N LEU A 236 1.68 36.11 13.79
CA LEU A 236 0.24 36.15 13.98
C LEU A 236 -0.42 36.84 12.77
N ALA A 237 -1.50 36.27 12.23
CA ALA A 237 -2.41 36.97 11.32
C ALA A 237 -3.88 36.59 11.64
N PRO A 238 -4.83 37.51 11.46
CA PRO A 238 -6.04 37.59 12.27
C PRO A 238 -7.19 36.69 11.80
N ALA A 239 -8.00 36.31 12.78
CA ALA A 239 -9.21 35.51 12.64
C ALA A 239 -10.32 36.22 11.84
N PRO A 240 -11.02 35.51 10.93
CA PRO A 240 -12.30 35.97 10.41
C PRO A 240 -13.43 35.63 11.38
N GLN A 241 -14.28 36.64 11.62
CA GLN A 241 -15.44 36.65 12.49
C GLN A 241 -16.46 35.58 12.09
N ALA A 242 -16.89 34.79 13.08
CA ALA A 242 -17.99 33.85 12.96
C ALA A 242 -19.32 34.63 13.01
N GLN A 243 -20.07 34.63 11.92
CA GLN A 243 -21.46 35.04 11.91
C GLN A 243 -22.32 33.88 12.41
N GLY A 244 -23.08 34.15 13.46
CA GLY A 244 -23.99 33.22 14.10
C GLY A 244 -25.19 32.89 13.22
N TYR A 245 -25.60 31.62 13.30
CA TYR A 245 -26.97 31.21 13.05
C TYR A 245 -27.36 30.26 14.19
N SER A 246 -28.08 30.82 15.15
CA SER A 246 -28.85 30.09 16.15
C SER A 246 -30.13 29.58 15.49
N SER A 247 -30.31 28.26 15.46
CA SER A 247 -31.62 27.64 15.25
C SER A 247 -31.71 26.47 16.23
N GLN A 248 -32.27 26.78 17.40
CA GLN A 248 -32.69 25.78 18.37
C GLN A 248 -33.99 25.17 17.86
N VAL A 249 -33.96 23.88 17.52
CA VAL A 249 -35.16 23.07 17.33
C VAL A 249 -35.38 22.32 18.64
N ALA A 250 -36.46 22.66 19.33
CA ALA A 250 -36.90 22.02 20.55
C ALA A 250 -37.31 20.56 20.27
N VAL A 251 -36.74 19.63 21.05
CA VAL A 251 -37.17 18.23 21.11
C VAL A 251 -38.02 18.06 22.38
N PRO A 252 -39.22 17.48 22.30
CA PRO A 252 -40.10 17.33 23.46
C PRO A 252 -39.59 16.28 24.44
N VAL A 253 -39.62 16.67 25.71
CA VAL A 253 -39.34 15.84 26.90
C VAL A 253 -40.48 14.84 27.11
N PRO A 254 -40.23 13.53 27.25
CA PRO A 254 -41.25 12.58 27.69
C PRO A 254 -41.49 12.69 29.20
N ALA A 255 -42.77 12.63 29.58
CA ALA A 255 -43.28 12.73 30.94
C ALA A 255 -42.79 11.59 31.87
N PRO A 256 -42.71 11.85 33.19
CA PRO A 256 -42.39 10.82 34.18
C PRO A 256 -43.60 9.90 34.39
N GLN A 257 -43.40 8.59 34.25
CA GLN A 257 -44.39 7.59 34.59
C GLN A 257 -44.32 7.23 36.09
N ASP A 258 -45.51 7.20 36.68
CA ASP A 258 -45.78 6.99 38.10
C ASP A 258 -45.26 5.67 38.65
N GLN A 259 -44.81 5.78 39.90
CA GLN A 259 -44.52 4.67 40.80
C GLN A 259 -45.83 3.99 41.20
N ILE A 260 -45.98 2.70 40.88
CA ILE A 260 -46.94 1.83 41.58
C ILE A 260 -46.14 0.86 42.43
N GLU A 261 -46.06 1.22 43.70
CA GLU A 261 -45.70 0.39 44.84
C GLU A 261 -46.69 -0.79 44.92
N ARG A 262 -46.20 -2.03 44.82
CA ARG A 262 -46.98 -3.21 45.22
C ARG A 262 -46.12 -4.18 46.01
N ALA A 263 -46.65 -4.46 47.19
CA ALA A 263 -46.07 -5.20 48.29
C ALA A 263 -45.59 -6.62 47.92
N GLN A 264 -44.56 -7.03 48.66
CA GLN A 264 -44.08 -8.40 48.80
C GLN A 264 -45.21 -9.37 49.16
N PRO A 265 -45.04 -10.65 48.80
CA PRO A 265 -45.15 -11.67 49.82
C PRO A 265 -43.88 -12.51 49.95
N SER A 266 -43.49 -12.63 51.21
CA SER A 266 -42.53 -13.54 51.79
C SER A 266 -42.65 -15.00 51.34
N GLY A 267 -41.49 -15.65 51.23
CA GLY A 267 -41.31 -16.99 51.78
C GLY A 267 -41.53 -18.16 50.82
N ARG A 268 -40.51 -18.50 50.04
CA ARG A 268 -40.28 -19.90 49.64
C ARG A 268 -38.79 -20.19 49.55
N ARG A 269 -38.27 -20.88 50.59
CA ARG A 269 -36.95 -21.51 50.62
C ARG A 269 -36.80 -22.39 49.37
N GLN A 270 -36.05 -21.92 48.38
CA GLN A 270 -35.53 -22.78 47.32
C GLN A 270 -34.29 -23.47 47.84
N VAL A 271 -34.39 -24.79 47.97
CA VAL A 271 -33.28 -25.71 48.21
C VAL A 271 -32.31 -25.54 47.05
N SER A 272 -31.14 -24.98 47.33
CA SER A 272 -30.04 -24.79 46.38
C SER A 272 -29.46 -26.14 46.00
N SER A 273 -30.06 -26.79 45.01
CA SER A 273 -29.38 -27.85 44.27
C SER A 273 -28.21 -27.22 43.52
N SER A 274 -27.01 -27.68 43.84
CA SER A 274 -25.77 -27.33 43.15
C SER A 274 -25.81 -27.88 41.72
N SER A 275 -26.59 -27.22 40.86
CA SER A 275 -26.58 -27.50 39.44
C SER A 275 -25.16 -27.23 38.95
N ARG A 276 -24.46 -28.29 38.56
CA ARG A 276 -23.18 -28.23 37.86
C ARG A 276 -23.35 -27.27 36.69
N HIS A 277 -22.94 -26.02 36.89
CA HIS A 277 -23.03 -24.97 35.90
C HIS A 277 -21.99 -25.30 34.84
N SER A 278 -22.38 -26.08 33.84
CA SER A 278 -21.56 -26.30 32.66
C SER A 278 -21.33 -24.93 32.04
N LYS A 279 -20.09 -24.43 32.15
CA LYS A 279 -19.70 -23.17 31.55
C LYS A 279 -19.98 -23.26 30.05
N LYS A 280 -20.98 -22.53 29.61
CA LYS A 280 -21.34 -22.45 28.20
C LYS A 280 -20.21 -21.68 27.50
N ILE A 281 -19.47 -22.36 26.64
CA ILE A 281 -18.50 -21.71 25.74
C ILE A 281 -19.30 -20.66 24.95
N ASN A 282 -18.90 -19.39 25.05
CA ASN A 282 -19.57 -18.32 24.33
C ASN A 282 -19.29 -18.49 22.84
N ILE A 283 -20.31 -18.36 22.00
CA ILE A 283 -20.16 -18.44 20.54
C ILE A 283 -19.17 -17.39 20.00
N LEU A 284 -19.01 -16.27 20.73
CA LEU A 284 -18.06 -15.21 20.41
C LEU A 284 -16.58 -15.66 20.48
N THR A 285 -16.28 -16.76 21.17
CA THR A 285 -14.93 -17.36 21.18
C THR A 285 -14.50 -17.86 19.80
N PHE A 286 -15.44 -18.16 18.90
CA PHE A 286 -15.15 -18.63 17.55
C PHE A 286 -14.98 -17.49 16.53
N PHE A 287 -15.24 -16.24 16.92
CA PHE A 287 -15.11 -15.11 16.00
C PHE A 287 -13.64 -14.80 15.71
N PRO A 288 -13.32 -14.39 14.47
CA PRO A 288 -11.97 -13.93 14.12
C PRO A 288 -11.63 -12.62 14.82
N PHE A 289 -10.41 -12.14 14.57
CA PHE A 289 -9.85 -10.86 15.01
C PHE A 289 -9.62 -10.73 16.51
N GLY A 290 -9.27 -11.83 17.17
CA GLY A 290 -8.90 -11.82 18.59
C GLY A 290 -10.07 -11.62 19.56
N VAL A 291 -11.33 -11.72 19.08
CA VAL A 291 -12.54 -11.47 19.89
C VAL A 291 -12.58 -12.37 21.13
N GLY A 292 -12.19 -13.65 21.00
CA GLY A 292 -12.12 -14.56 22.14
C GLY A 292 -11.12 -14.12 23.22
N GLN A 293 -9.95 -13.61 22.83
CA GLN A 293 -8.94 -13.09 23.76
C GLN A 293 -9.43 -11.86 24.50
N PHE A 294 -10.09 -10.93 23.80
CA PHE A 294 -10.66 -9.74 24.42
C PHE A 294 -11.72 -10.09 25.47
N GLN A 295 -12.53 -11.13 25.23
CA GLN A 295 -13.50 -11.60 26.23
C GLN A 295 -12.85 -12.20 27.47
N ASN A 296 -11.69 -12.82 27.31
CA ASN A 296 -10.93 -13.38 28.42
C ASN A 296 -10.08 -12.32 29.15
N GLY A 297 -10.11 -11.05 28.72
CA GLY A 297 -9.32 -9.96 29.29
C GLY A 297 -7.90 -9.82 28.74
N ASP A 298 -7.48 -10.70 27.82
CA ASP A 298 -6.14 -10.72 27.21
C ASP A 298 -6.03 -9.71 26.06
N ASN A 299 -6.14 -8.42 26.37
CA ASN A 299 -6.21 -7.34 25.36
C ASN A 299 -4.98 -7.30 24.44
N LEU A 300 -3.78 -7.53 24.98
CA LEU A 300 -2.54 -7.49 24.20
C LEU A 300 -2.49 -8.63 23.17
N LEU A 301 -2.84 -9.84 23.60
CA LEU A 301 -2.84 -11.00 22.72
C LEU A 301 -3.98 -10.92 21.68
N GLY A 302 -5.14 -10.42 22.10
CA GLY A 302 -6.25 -10.13 21.19
C GLY A 302 -5.86 -9.12 20.11
N ALA A 303 -5.16 -8.05 20.48
CA ALA A 303 -4.66 -7.06 19.53
C ALA A 303 -3.58 -7.63 18.60
N ALA A 304 -2.67 -8.47 19.10
CA ALA A 304 -1.63 -9.11 18.30
C ALA A 304 -2.23 -10.08 17.27
N LEU A 305 -3.12 -10.98 17.69
CA LEU A 305 -3.78 -11.94 16.80
C LEU A 305 -4.73 -11.23 15.82
N GLY A 306 -5.50 -10.27 16.29
CA GLY A 306 -6.39 -9.47 15.44
C GLY A 306 -5.63 -8.64 14.42
N GLY A 307 -4.57 -7.96 14.85
CA GLY A 307 -3.66 -7.22 13.97
C GLY A 307 -2.98 -8.11 12.93
N GLY A 308 -2.51 -9.30 13.35
CA GLY A 308 -1.91 -10.29 12.44
C GLY A 308 -2.89 -10.78 11.38
N GLN A 309 -4.14 -11.11 11.76
CA GLN A 309 -5.19 -11.51 10.84
C GLN A 309 -5.59 -10.39 9.86
N ILE A 310 -5.64 -9.13 10.31
CA ILE A 310 -5.89 -7.99 9.41
C ILE A 310 -4.71 -7.81 8.45
N ALA A 311 -3.48 -7.93 8.93
CA ALA A 311 -2.28 -7.77 8.11
C ALA A 311 -2.21 -8.82 6.99
N THR A 312 -2.54 -10.09 7.27
CA THR A 312 -2.57 -11.15 6.25
C THR A 312 -3.66 -10.91 5.22
N LEU A 313 -4.85 -10.45 5.63
CA LEU A 313 -5.93 -10.09 4.69
C LEU A 313 -5.58 -8.87 3.82
N VAL A 314 -4.94 -7.85 4.38
CA VAL A 314 -4.48 -6.67 3.62
C VAL A 314 -3.40 -7.08 2.62
N ALA A 315 -2.42 -7.89 3.05
CA ALA A 315 -1.40 -8.42 2.17
C ALA A 315 -2.02 -9.25 1.03
N TYR A 316 -3.04 -10.06 1.33
CA TYR A 316 -3.77 -10.85 0.33
C TYR A 316 -4.48 -9.96 -0.69
N ALA A 317 -5.17 -8.91 -0.24
CA ALA A 317 -5.83 -7.95 -1.13
C ALA A 317 -4.83 -7.21 -2.04
N LEU A 318 -3.64 -6.89 -1.54
CA LEU A 318 -2.57 -6.29 -2.34
C LEU A 318 -2.01 -7.28 -3.37
N SER A 319 -1.80 -8.56 -2.99
CA SER A 319 -1.34 -9.58 -3.94
C SER A 319 -2.34 -9.85 -5.07
N VAL A 320 -3.65 -9.80 -4.77
CA VAL A 320 -4.68 -9.95 -5.81
C VAL A 320 -4.62 -8.79 -6.81
N GLN A 321 -4.43 -7.56 -6.33
CA GLN A 321 -4.30 -6.40 -7.23
C GLN A 321 -3.05 -6.47 -8.10
N GLU A 322 -1.94 -6.94 -7.55
CA GLU A 322 -0.68 -7.12 -8.29
C GLU A 322 -0.82 -8.20 -9.37
N ALA A 323 -1.49 -9.32 -9.05
CA ALA A 323 -1.81 -10.36 -10.03
C ALA A 323 -2.68 -9.80 -11.19
N ASP A 324 -3.75 -9.06 -10.88
CA ASP A 324 -4.63 -8.47 -11.91
C ASP A 324 -3.88 -7.50 -12.84
N ASP A 325 -2.97 -6.69 -12.29
CA ASP A 325 -2.13 -5.78 -13.08
C ASP A 325 -1.16 -6.55 -14.00
N LEU A 326 -0.56 -7.64 -13.51
CA LEU A 326 0.31 -8.52 -14.32
C LEU A 326 -0.47 -9.21 -15.44
N TYR A 327 -1.67 -9.72 -15.18
CA TYR A 327 -2.54 -10.29 -16.21
C TYR A 327 -2.93 -9.26 -17.28
N ALA A 328 -3.25 -8.04 -16.85
CA ALA A 328 -3.60 -6.95 -17.76
C ALA A 328 -2.40 -6.56 -18.65
N GLU A 329 -1.19 -6.53 -18.11
CA GLU A 329 0.02 -6.26 -18.87
C GLU A 329 0.35 -7.40 -19.85
N ALA A 330 0.32 -8.65 -19.38
CA ALA A 330 0.61 -9.82 -20.21
C ALA A 330 -0.37 -9.91 -21.40
N SER A 331 -1.66 -9.70 -21.15
CA SER A 331 -2.68 -9.69 -22.20
C SER A 331 -2.51 -8.52 -23.17
N GLU A 332 -2.13 -7.32 -22.71
CA GLU A 332 -1.84 -6.17 -23.60
C GLU A 332 -0.64 -6.47 -24.51
N THR A 333 0.41 -7.09 -23.98
CA THR A 333 1.61 -7.46 -24.76
C THR A 333 1.31 -8.54 -25.79
N ILE A 334 0.58 -9.60 -25.43
CA ILE A 334 0.16 -10.65 -26.37
C ILE A 334 -0.72 -10.06 -27.49
N ASN A 335 -1.68 -9.20 -27.13
CA ASN A 335 -2.54 -8.56 -28.13
C ASN A 335 -1.77 -7.63 -29.07
N ARG A 336 -0.79 -6.87 -28.55
CA ARG A 336 0.10 -6.06 -29.40
C ARG A 336 0.91 -6.96 -30.34
N ALA A 337 1.45 -8.06 -29.83
CA ALA A 337 2.24 -8.98 -30.63
C ALA A 337 1.46 -9.55 -31.82
N ASN A 338 0.22 -9.95 -31.57
CA ASN A 338 -0.68 -10.47 -32.59
C ASN A 338 -1.08 -9.39 -33.63
N GLN A 339 -1.22 -8.13 -33.21
CA GLN A 339 -1.57 -7.02 -34.11
C GLN A 339 -0.40 -6.59 -35.00
N GLU A 340 0.83 -6.63 -34.50
CA GLU A 340 2.01 -6.19 -35.23
C GLU A 340 2.49 -7.23 -36.26
N GLY A 341 1.96 -8.47 -36.20
CA GLY A 341 2.20 -9.53 -37.20
C GLY A 341 3.67 -9.93 -37.38
N SER A 342 4.57 -9.45 -36.52
CA SER A 342 6.01 -9.51 -36.71
C SER A 342 6.77 -10.13 -35.53
N LEU A 343 6.08 -10.78 -34.60
CA LEU A 343 6.73 -11.43 -33.48
C LEU A 343 6.86 -12.92 -33.74
N ASP A 344 8.10 -13.37 -33.62
CA ASP A 344 8.49 -14.78 -33.66
C ASP A 344 7.56 -15.58 -32.72
N PRO A 345 6.84 -16.60 -33.22
CA PRO A 345 5.93 -17.40 -32.40
C PRO A 345 6.62 -18.01 -31.17
N ASP A 346 7.93 -18.25 -31.22
CA ASP A 346 8.69 -18.79 -30.09
C ASP A 346 8.87 -17.74 -28.99
N LEU A 347 9.08 -16.46 -29.34
CA LEU A 347 9.17 -15.37 -28.36
C LEU A 347 7.82 -15.10 -27.67
N VAL A 348 6.70 -15.28 -28.40
CA VAL A 348 5.35 -15.17 -27.82
C VAL A 348 5.07 -16.31 -26.84
N ARG A 349 5.55 -17.52 -27.13
CA ARG A 349 5.48 -18.67 -26.21
C ARG A 349 6.30 -18.42 -24.96
N GLU A 350 7.56 -18.02 -25.11
CA GLU A 350 8.44 -17.70 -23.97
C GLU A 350 7.84 -16.60 -23.07
N TYR A 351 7.27 -15.55 -23.66
CA TYR A 351 6.62 -14.49 -22.90
C TYR A 351 5.36 -14.97 -22.18
N ARG A 352 4.58 -15.85 -22.81
CA ARG A 352 3.40 -16.47 -22.18
C ARG A 352 3.82 -17.35 -21.00
N ASP A 353 4.86 -18.15 -21.16
CA ASP A 353 5.34 -19.07 -20.13
C ASP A 353 5.92 -18.28 -18.95
N ASN A 354 6.73 -17.25 -19.20
CA ASN A 354 7.21 -16.31 -18.18
C ASN A 354 6.08 -15.56 -17.46
N ALA A 355 5.02 -15.15 -18.17
CA ALA A 355 3.86 -14.56 -17.54
C ALA A 355 3.14 -15.58 -16.64
N GLN A 356 2.98 -16.82 -17.10
CA GLN A 356 2.33 -17.89 -16.33
C GLN A 356 3.11 -18.26 -15.07
N THR A 357 4.44 -18.28 -15.09
CA THR A 357 5.25 -18.56 -13.90
C THR A 357 5.11 -17.47 -12.85
N LEU A 358 5.12 -16.20 -13.26
CA LEU A 358 4.89 -15.06 -12.36
C LEU A 358 3.47 -15.07 -11.76
N ILE A 359 2.48 -15.37 -12.60
CA ILE A 359 1.08 -15.54 -12.16
C ILE A 359 0.98 -16.63 -11.09
N LYS A 360 1.56 -17.83 -11.34
CA LYS A 360 1.54 -18.94 -10.39
C LYS A 360 2.23 -18.58 -9.08
N ALA A 361 3.36 -17.87 -9.13
CA ALA A 361 4.04 -17.41 -7.92
C ALA A 361 3.17 -16.47 -7.08
N GLU A 362 2.37 -15.61 -7.72
CA GLU A 362 1.46 -14.71 -7.01
C GLU A 362 0.20 -15.44 -6.49
N GLU A 363 -0.30 -16.44 -7.21
CA GLU A 363 -1.34 -17.36 -6.72
C GLU A 363 -0.86 -18.17 -5.50
N ASP A 364 0.37 -18.68 -5.52
CA ASP A 364 0.96 -19.40 -4.39
C ASP A 364 1.10 -18.49 -3.16
N LYS A 365 1.52 -17.24 -3.35
CA LYS A 365 1.57 -16.22 -2.30
C LYS A 365 0.19 -15.94 -1.70
N GLN A 366 -0.84 -15.86 -2.53
CA GLN A 366 -2.23 -15.72 -2.08
C GLN A 366 -2.66 -16.91 -1.20
N VAL A 367 -2.32 -18.15 -1.60
CA VAL A 367 -2.60 -19.36 -0.81
C VAL A 367 -1.86 -19.32 0.53
N VAL A 368 -0.58 -18.92 0.55
CA VAL A 368 0.22 -18.78 1.78
C VAL A 368 -0.41 -17.74 2.72
N LEU A 369 -0.85 -16.60 2.21
CA LEU A 369 -1.47 -15.54 3.02
C LEU A 369 -2.82 -15.98 3.62
N LEU A 370 -3.64 -16.66 2.83
CA LEU A 370 -4.92 -17.20 3.32
C LEU A 370 -4.70 -18.33 4.34
N THR A 371 -3.69 -19.18 4.11
CA THR A 371 -3.28 -20.21 5.07
C THR A 371 -2.78 -19.58 6.36
N GLY A 372 -1.97 -18.53 6.28
CA GLY A 372 -1.50 -17.77 7.44
C GLY A 372 -2.65 -17.17 8.25
N PHE A 373 -3.68 -16.63 7.59
CA PHE A 373 -4.90 -16.19 8.25
C PHE A 373 -5.60 -17.36 8.98
N GLY A 374 -5.77 -18.49 8.30
CA GLY A 374 -6.41 -19.68 8.88
C GLY A 374 -5.68 -20.21 10.12
N VAL A 375 -4.34 -20.30 10.06
CA VAL A 375 -3.50 -20.71 11.19
C VAL A 375 -3.65 -19.76 12.37
N LEU A 376 -3.59 -18.44 12.13
CA LEU A 376 -3.78 -17.44 13.18
C LEU A 376 -5.19 -17.49 13.80
N TRP A 377 -6.22 -17.79 13.01
CA TRP A 377 -7.59 -17.91 13.49
C TRP A 377 -7.79 -19.14 14.38
N VAL A 378 -7.37 -20.32 13.93
CA VAL A 378 -7.44 -21.56 14.71
C VAL A 378 -6.59 -21.47 15.98
N GLY A 379 -5.39 -20.89 15.88
CA GLY A 379 -4.54 -20.61 17.04
C GLY A 379 -5.22 -19.70 18.06
N GLY A 380 -5.90 -18.65 17.60
CA GLY A 380 -6.69 -17.77 18.45
C GLY A 380 -7.85 -18.48 19.16
N ILE A 381 -8.63 -19.31 18.44
CA ILE A 381 -9.71 -20.07 19.07
C ILE A 381 -9.17 -21.01 20.15
N THR A 382 -8.09 -21.74 19.83
CA THR A 382 -7.48 -22.72 20.73
C THR A 382 -6.99 -22.06 22.00
N GLN A 383 -6.28 -20.92 21.88
CA GLN A 383 -5.81 -20.18 23.04
C GLN A 383 -6.98 -19.64 23.88
N ALA A 384 -8.05 -19.13 23.25
CA ALA A 384 -9.18 -18.58 24.00
C ALA A 384 -9.94 -19.66 24.80
N ILE A 385 -10.06 -20.88 24.26
CA ILE A 385 -10.66 -22.03 24.96
C ILE A 385 -9.79 -22.44 26.16
N LEU A 386 -8.46 -22.49 25.99
CA LEU A 386 -7.53 -22.82 27.07
C LEU A 386 -7.56 -21.76 28.18
N ALA A 387 -7.50 -20.48 27.84
CA ALA A 387 -7.53 -19.38 28.81
C ALA A 387 -8.86 -19.31 29.61
N ALA A 388 -9.99 -19.61 28.97
CA ALA A 388 -11.29 -19.71 29.65
C ALA A 388 -11.33 -20.85 30.68
N SER A 389 -10.49 -21.87 30.52
CA SER A 389 -10.38 -22.99 31.48
C SER A 389 -9.60 -22.58 32.74
N TYR A 390 -8.54 -21.78 32.60
CA TYR A 390 -7.67 -21.35 33.72
C TYR A 390 -8.29 -20.26 34.60
N SER A 391 -9.09 -19.35 34.05
CA SER A 391 -9.78 -18.30 34.80
C SER A 391 -10.86 -18.82 35.78
N SER A 392 -11.13 -20.13 35.78
CA SER A 392 -12.07 -20.79 36.69
C SER A 392 -11.59 -20.92 38.14
N SER A 393 -10.27 -20.90 38.37
CA SER A 393 -9.71 -21.52 39.58
C SER A 393 -9.31 -20.52 40.66
N SER A 394 -9.54 -19.21 40.49
CA SER A 394 -9.05 -18.18 41.41
C SER A 394 -10.11 -17.56 42.35
N SER A 395 -11.37 -18.00 42.32
CA SER A 395 -12.45 -17.38 43.12
C SER A 395 -12.72 -18.03 44.48
N SER A 396 -11.75 -18.70 45.10
CA SER A 396 -11.84 -19.12 46.52
C SER A 396 -10.71 -18.51 47.37
N VAL A 397 -10.55 -17.19 47.32
CA VAL A 397 -9.89 -16.48 48.41
C VAL A 397 -10.97 -16.14 49.41
N SER A 398 -10.92 -16.82 50.55
CA SER A 398 -11.77 -16.63 51.71
C SER A 398 -11.80 -15.16 52.12
N ASN A 399 -13.01 -14.65 52.37
CA ASN A 399 -13.23 -13.42 53.13
C ASN A 399 -12.66 -13.61 54.54
N HIS A 400 -11.37 -13.34 54.73
CA HIS A 400 -10.85 -12.93 56.02
C HIS A 400 -10.79 -11.41 56.02
N SER A 401 -11.75 -10.80 56.72
CA SER A 401 -11.72 -9.39 57.10
C SER A 401 -10.42 -9.08 57.86
N PRO A 402 -9.56 -8.16 57.38
CA PRO A 402 -8.54 -7.56 58.21
C PRO A 402 -9.09 -6.22 58.71
N SER A 403 -9.53 -6.19 59.96
CA SER A 403 -9.70 -4.93 60.69
C SER A 403 -8.32 -4.40 61.10
N SER A 404 -7.64 -3.66 60.23
CA SER A 404 -6.65 -2.66 60.66
C SER A 404 -6.43 -1.59 59.58
N PRO A 405 -6.30 -0.30 59.96
CA PRO A 405 -6.18 0.79 59.00
C PRO A 405 -4.74 1.34 58.92
N PHE A 406 -3.71 0.54 58.65
CA PHE A 406 -2.36 1.09 58.36
C PHE A 406 -1.48 0.05 57.65
N ALA A 407 -1.42 0.08 56.32
CA ALA A 407 -0.29 -0.44 55.54
C ALA A 407 -0.42 0.02 54.07
N LEU A 408 0.05 1.23 53.83
CA LEU A 408 0.21 1.82 52.50
C LEU A 408 1.64 1.55 52.06
N THR A 409 1.89 0.40 51.41
CA THR A 409 3.19 0.13 50.79
C THR A 409 3.01 -0.57 49.44
N ASN A 410 3.46 0.15 48.40
CA ASN A 410 3.52 -0.25 47.00
C ASN A 410 3.98 -1.70 46.79
N GLN A 411 3.10 -2.54 46.24
CA GLN A 411 3.48 -3.75 45.51
C GLN A 411 3.11 -3.59 44.04
N ILE A 412 3.93 -2.81 43.34
CA ILE A 412 4.01 -2.88 41.87
C ILE A 412 4.71 -4.21 41.59
N ALA A 413 3.92 -5.23 41.22
CA ALA A 413 4.43 -6.44 40.61
C ALA A 413 5.21 -6.01 39.36
N ARG A 414 6.54 -6.16 39.40
CA ARG A 414 7.39 -5.96 38.23
C ARG A 414 7.14 -7.11 37.26
N GLU A 415 6.18 -6.91 36.36
CA GLU A 415 6.06 -7.72 35.15
C GLU A 415 7.34 -7.52 34.32
N THR A 416 8.15 -8.57 34.21
CA THR A 416 9.26 -8.56 33.25
C THR A 416 8.67 -8.53 31.84
N PRO A 417 9.02 -7.55 30.99
CA PRO A 417 8.47 -7.50 29.64
C PRO A 417 8.92 -8.73 28.85
N LEU A 418 7.97 -9.39 28.19
CA LEU A 418 8.23 -10.43 27.20
C LEU A 418 9.07 -9.82 26.09
N GLN A 419 10.34 -10.20 25.99
CA GLN A 419 11.21 -9.79 24.91
C GLN A 419 11.12 -10.79 23.77
N TRP A 420 10.71 -10.28 22.61
CA TRP A 420 10.70 -11.02 21.35
C TRP A 420 11.99 -10.69 20.61
N THR A 421 12.72 -11.72 20.18
CA THR A 421 13.91 -11.55 19.36
C THR A 421 13.69 -12.25 18.04
N ILE A 422 13.78 -11.50 16.94
CA ILE A 422 13.74 -12.04 15.59
C ILE A 422 15.16 -12.50 15.25
N LEU A 423 15.35 -13.81 15.07
CA LEU A 423 16.64 -14.39 14.72
C LEU A 423 16.65 -14.74 13.22
N PRO A 424 17.71 -14.37 12.48
CA PRO A 424 17.88 -14.83 11.11
C PRO A 424 18.22 -16.33 11.10
N GLY A 425 17.36 -17.15 10.51
CA GLY A 425 17.54 -18.57 10.27
C GLY A 425 17.98 -18.86 8.82
N LYS A 426 18.51 -20.06 8.56
CA LYS A 426 19.07 -20.44 7.24
C LYS A 426 18.05 -20.49 6.08
N LYS A 427 16.75 -20.33 6.36
CA LYS A 427 15.66 -20.32 5.36
C LYS A 427 14.59 -19.25 5.64
N GLY A 428 14.93 -18.19 6.38
CA GLY A 428 13.98 -17.12 6.73
C GLY A 428 14.17 -16.57 8.14
N PHE A 429 13.18 -15.86 8.68
CA PHE A 429 13.19 -15.34 10.04
C PHE A 429 12.49 -16.31 11.00
N ASP A 430 13.19 -16.74 12.04
CA ASP A 430 12.61 -17.53 13.12
C ASP A 430 12.25 -16.61 14.29
N LEU A 431 11.04 -16.81 14.84
CA LEU A 431 10.55 -16.09 16.01
C LEU A 431 10.81 -16.93 17.26
N ALA A 432 11.74 -16.52 18.11
CA ALA A 432 12.04 -17.22 19.36
C ALA A 432 11.44 -16.46 20.56
N LEU A 433 10.68 -17.17 21.39
CA LEU A 433 10.16 -16.66 22.66
C LEU A 433 11.04 -17.17 23.81
N HIS A 434 11.75 -16.27 24.50
CA HIS A 434 12.54 -16.64 25.66
C HIS A 434 11.75 -16.43 26.95
N TYR A 435 11.54 -17.51 27.71
CA TYR A 435 11.08 -17.42 29.10
C TYR A 435 12.29 -17.59 30.03
N ARG A 436 12.43 -16.70 31.02
CA ARG A 436 13.47 -16.81 32.06
C ARG A 436 12.80 -17.16 33.37
N ILE A 437 12.76 -18.45 33.72
CA ILE A 437 12.35 -18.88 35.06
C ILE A 437 13.53 -18.65 36.00
N ARG A 438 13.36 -17.81 37.02
CA ARG A 438 14.27 -17.78 38.18
C ARG A 438 13.73 -18.78 39.19
N PHE A 439 14.59 -19.69 39.64
CA PHE A 439 14.35 -20.49 40.83
C PHE A 439 14.60 -19.64 42.09
#